data_AF-A0A2V9N8S8-F1
#
_entry.id   AF-A0A2V9N8S8-F1
#
_cell.length_a   1.000
_cell.length_b   1.000
_cell.length_c   1.000
_cell.angle_alpha   90.00
_cell.angle_beta   90.00
_cell.angle_gamma   90.00
#
_symmetry.space_group_name_H-M   'P 1'
#
loop_
_entity.id
_entity.type
_entity.pdbx_description
1 polymer ?
#
loop_
_entity_poly.entity_id
_entity_poly.type
_entity_poly.pdbx_seq_one_letter_code
_entity_poly.pdbx_strand_id
1 'polypeptide(L)' 'MANFNQGAQVEHQVFGLGTVLASSDERIVIKFDDHGEKKFVTTMVIASLKKSDRQPPAEKRASRARKPKAAPAQVTS' A
#
# COMPACT_ATOMS: atom_id res chain seq x y z
N MET A 1 -15.40 -12.83 1.29
CA MET A 1 -13.98 -12.94 1.69
C MET A 1 -13.40 -11.55 1.86
N ALA A 2 -12.54 -11.34 2.87
CA ALA A 2 -11.75 -10.12 2.95
C ALA A 2 -10.64 -10.19 1.90
N ASN A 3 -10.85 -9.53 0.77
CA ASN A 3 -9.85 -9.44 -0.28
C ASN A 3 -8.93 -8.25 0.04
N PHE A 4 -7.63 -8.50 0.11
CA PHE A 4 -6.65 -7.42 0.26
C PHE A 4 -6.33 -6.87 -1.12
N ASN A 5 -6.63 -5.59 -1.35
CA ASN A 5 -6.34 -4.92 -2.62
C ASN A 5 -4.84 -4.59 -2.71
N GLN A 6 -4.35 -4.39 -3.93
CA GLN A 6 -3.02 -3.81 -4.15
C GLN A 6 -2.86 -2.48 -3.40
N GLY A 7 -1.72 -2.29 -2.75
CA GLY A 7 -1.41 -1.16 -1.87
C GLY A 7 -1.94 -1.30 -0.44
N ALA A 8 -2.75 -2.33 -0.15
CA ALA A 8 -3.24 -2.57 1.20
C ALA A 8 -2.08 -2.90 2.16
N GLN A 9 -2.21 -2.40 3.39
CA GLN A 9 -1.28 -2.66 4.47
C GLN A 9 -1.75 -3.87 5.26
N VAL A 10 -0.86 -4.83 5.40
CA VAL A 10 -1.14 -6.12 6.04
C VAL A 10 -0.08 -6.43 7.08
N GLU A 11 -0.46 -7.22 8.07
CA GLU A 11 0.45 -7.78 9.05
C GLU A 11 0.35 -9.30 9.01
N HIS A 12 1.50 -9.96 8.94
CA HIS A 12 1.62 -11.41 8.99
C HIS A 12 2.34 -11.81 10.28
N GLN A 13 1.85 -12.82 10.99
CA GLN A 13 2.39 -13.24 12.29
C GLN A 13 3.90 -13.54 12.27
N VAL A 14 4.42 -14.06 11.16
CA VAL A 14 5.83 -14.45 11.01
C VAL A 14 6.69 -13.38 10.35
N PHE A 15 6.13 -12.58 9.44
CA PHE A 15 6.90 -11.65 8.60
C PHE A 15 6.68 -10.18 8.97
N GLY A 16 5.79 -9.92 9.93
CA GLY A 16 5.45 -8.59 10.38
C GLY A 16 4.65 -7.80 9.34
N LEU A 17 4.91 -6.50 9.29
CA LEU A 17 4.19 -5.54 8.47
C LEU A 17 4.64 -5.63 7.00
N GLY A 18 3.68 -5.53 6.08
CA GLY A 18 3.94 -5.55 4.65
C GLY A 18 2.87 -4.85 3.82
N THR A 19 3.24 -4.55 2.58
CA THR A 19 2.37 -3.93 1.58
C THR A 19 2.05 -4.93 0.48
N VAL A 20 0.76 -5.06 0.14
CA VAL A 20 0.32 -5.89 -0.99
C VAL A 20 0.79 -5.25 -2.30
N LEU A 21 1.69 -5.90 -3.01
CA LEU A 21 2.14 -5.47 -4.33
C LEU A 21 1.19 -5.92 -5.45
N ALA A 22 0.61 -7.10 -5.30
CA ALA A 22 -0.37 -7.65 -6.23
C ALA A 22 -1.27 -8.64 -5.52
N SER A 23 -2.55 -8.68 -5.90
CA SER A 23 -3.55 -9.58 -5.32
C SER A 23 -4.41 -10.17 -6.43
N SER A 24 -4.49 -11.50 -6.47
CA SER A 24 -5.39 -12.28 -7.31
C SER A 24 -6.05 -13.39 -6.49
N ASP A 25 -7.04 -14.08 -7.06
CA ASP A 25 -7.78 -15.14 -6.35
C ASP A 25 -6.88 -16.33 -5.98
N GLU A 26 -5.87 -16.62 -6.80
CA GLU A 26 -4.92 -17.72 -6.56
C GLU A 26 -3.65 -17.27 -5.84
N ARG A 27 -3.11 -16.10 -6.18
CA ARG A 27 -1.80 -15.64 -5.69
C ARG A 27 -1.86 -14.21 -5.16
N ILE A 28 -1.13 -13.98 -4.08
CA ILE A 28 -0.89 -12.64 -3.53
C ILE A 28 0.61 -12.44 -3.33
N VAL A 29 1.07 -11.23 -3.66
CA VAL A 29 2.46 -10.79 -3.51
C VAL A 29 2.48 -9.68 -2.49
N ILE A 30 3.26 -9.86 -1.42
CA ILE A 30 3.38 -8.91 -0.31
C ILE A 30 4.85 -8.58 -0.13
N LYS A 31 5.18 -7.30 -0.09
CA LYS A 31 6.50 -6.81 0.32
C LYS A 31 6.48 -6.51 1.79
N PHE A 32 7.10 -7.38 2.58
CA PHE A 32 7.33 -7.16 4.00
C PHE A 32 8.53 -6.25 4.21
N ASP A 33 8.49 -5.44 5.26
CA ASP A 33 9.54 -4.48 5.56
C ASP A 33 10.87 -5.18 5.91
N ASP A 34 10.82 -6.17 6.80
CA ASP A 34 12.01 -6.89 7.27
C ASP A 34 12.39 -8.09 6.38
N HIS A 35 11.42 -8.65 5.66
CA HIS A 35 11.61 -9.90 4.91
C HIS A 35 11.55 -9.75 3.39
N GLY A 36 11.29 -8.54 2.89
CA GLY A 36 11.20 -8.27 1.46
C GLY A 36 9.96 -8.90 0.79
N GLU A 37 10.03 -9.08 -0.52
CA GLU A 37 8.92 -9.61 -1.32
C GLU A 37 8.72 -11.11 -1.08
N LYS A 38 7.47 -11.49 -0.81
CA LYS A 38 7.02 -12.88 -0.72
C LYS A 38 5.75 -13.11 -1.50
N LYS A 39 5.64 -14.30 -2.09
CA LYS A 39 4.49 -14.77 -2.86
C LYS A 39 3.82 -15.91 -2.13
N PHE A 40 2.50 -15.83 -2.00
CA PHE A 40 1.70 -16.84 -1.32
C PHE A 40 0.50 -17.27 -2.17
N VAL A 41 -0.08 -18.40 -1.80
CA VAL A 41 -1.41 -18.78 -2.25
C VAL A 41 -2.43 -17.98 -1.45
N THR A 42 -3.29 -17.23 -2.12
CA THR A 42 -4.22 -16.28 -1.49
C THR A 42 -5.12 -16.97 -0.46
N THR A 43 -5.68 -18.13 -0.82
CA THR A 43 -6.59 -18.91 0.05
C THR A 43 -5.91 -19.41 1.33
N MET A 44 -4.60 -19.65 1.31
CA MET A 44 -3.86 -20.12 2.48
C MET A 44 -3.42 -18.97 3.38
N VAL A 45 -3.00 -17.85 2.80
CA VAL A 45 -2.40 -16.75 3.57
C VAL A 45 -3.45 -15.80 4.15
N ILE A 46 -4.65 -15.70 3.56
CA ILE A 46 -5.72 -14.79 4.03
C ILE A 46 -6.02 -14.97 5.52
N ALA A 47 -6.03 -16.21 6.02
CA ALA A 47 -6.29 -16.50 7.44
C ALA A 47 -5.16 -16.01 8.37
N SER A 48 -3.95 -15.85 7.84
CA SER A 48 -2.76 -15.39 8.56
C SER A 48 -2.47 -13.90 8.37
N LEU A 49 -3.24 -13.20 7.52
CA LEU A 49 -3.10 -11.76 7.29
C LEU A 49 -4.11 -10.97 8.12
N LYS A 50 -3.62 -9.96 8.83
CA LYS A 50 -4.45 -8.94 9.48
C LYS A 50 -4.38 -7.65 8.68
N LYS A 51 -5.50 -6.90 8.64
CA LYS A 51 -5.46 -5.52 8.15
C LYS A 51 -4.69 -4.68 9.16
N SER A 52 -3.73 -3.90 8.68
CA SER A 52 -2.98 -2.96 9.51
C SER A 52 -3.40 -1.53 9.18
N ASP A 53 -3.63 -0.72 10.21
CA ASP A 53 -3.85 0.73 10.10
C ASP A 53 -2.54 1.53 9.94
N ARG A 54 -1.41 0.82 9.78
CA ARG A 54 -0.16 1.47 9.41
C ARG A 54 -0.44 2.33 8.19
N GLN A 55 -0.17 3.64 8.28
CA GLN A 55 -0.10 4.43 7.06
C GLN A 55 1.00 3.79 6.20
N PRO A 56 0.76 3.53 4.91
CA PRO A 56 1.84 3.14 4.02
C PRO A 56 3.01 4.11 4.29
N PRO A 57 4.27 3.62 4.39
CA PRO A 57 5.41 4.52 4.36
C PRO A 57 5.15 5.46 3.21
N ALA A 58 5.26 6.77 3.43
CA ALA A 58 4.93 7.76 2.42
C ALA A 58 5.86 7.56 1.21
N GLU A 59 5.56 6.57 0.37
CA GLU A 59 5.99 6.50 -1.00
C GLU A 59 5.48 7.80 -1.54
N LYS A 60 6.45 8.69 -1.77
CA LYS A 60 6.27 10.03 -2.31
C LYS A 60 5.04 9.98 -3.19
N ARG A 61 3.95 10.61 -2.74
CA ARG A 61 2.81 10.92 -3.59
C ARG A 61 3.40 11.73 -4.74
N ALA A 62 3.90 11.04 -5.75
CA ALA A 62 4.41 11.64 -6.96
C ALA A 62 3.16 12.21 -7.60
N SER A 63 2.96 13.50 -7.35
CA SER A 63 2.39 14.39 -8.34
C SER A 63 0.95 14.08 -8.73
N ARG A 64 0.04 14.00 -7.77
CA ARG A 64 -1.37 14.36 -8.05
C ARG A 64 -2.01 15.27 -7.00
N ALA A 65 -1.21 15.94 -6.19
CA ALA A 65 -1.56 17.29 -5.78
C ALA A 65 -1.34 18.21 -6.99
N ARG A 66 -2.30 18.23 -7.93
CA ARG A 66 -2.48 19.44 -8.74
C ARG A 66 -2.90 20.53 -7.76
N LYS A 67 -1.92 21.20 -7.14
CA LYS A 67 -2.11 22.56 -6.68
C LYS A 67 -2.33 23.38 -7.95
N PRO A 68 -3.51 23.97 -8.21
CA PRO A 68 -3.52 25.14 -9.07
C PRO A 68 -2.59 26.15 -8.40
N LYS A 69 -1.51 26.50 -9.11
CA LYS A 69 -0.61 27.57 -8.73
C LYS A 69 -1.47 28.82 -8.59
N ALA A 70 -1.67 29.29 -7.36
CA ALA A 70 -2.14 30.63 -7.11
C ALA A 70 -1.18 31.57 -7.87
N ALA A 71 -1.69 32.24 -8.89
CA ALA A 71 -0.98 33.34 -9.53
C ALA A 71 -0.96 34.50 -8.54
N PRO A 72 0.20 35.10 -8.22
CA PRO A 72 0.24 36.27 -7.38
C PRO A 72 -0.40 37.45 -8.12
N ALA A 73 -1.17 38.23 -7.37
CA ALA A 73 -1.65 39.53 -7.78
C ALA A 73 -0.45 40.41 -8.20
N GLN A 74 -0.54 41.02 -9.38
CA GLN A 74 0.21 42.25 -9.67
C GLN A 74 -0.78 43.37 -9.95
N VAL A 75 -0.81 44.24 -8.96
CA VAL A 75 -1.25 45.63 -8.90
C VAL A 75 -0.79 46.46 -10.12
N THR A 76 -1.74 47.27 -10.60
CA THR A 76 -1.65 48.67 -11.08
C THR A 76 -0.42 49.15 -11.85
N SER A 77 -0.67 49.74 -13.03
CA SER A 77 -0.23 51.10 -13.36
C SER A 77 -1.12 51.71 -14.44
#